data_AF-A0A7L4QYM3-F1
#
_entry.id   AF-A0A7L4QYM3-F1
#
_cell.length_a   1.000
_cell.length_b   1.000
_cell.length_c   1.000
_cell.angle_alpha   90.00
_cell.angle_beta   90.00
_cell.angle_gamma   90.00
#
_symmetry.space_group_name_H-M   'P 1'
#
loop_
_entity.id
_entity.type
_entity.pdbx_description
1 polymer ?
#
loop_
_entity_poly.entity_id
_entity_poly.type
_entity_poly.pdbx_seq_one_letter_code
_entity_poly.pdbx_strand_id
1 'polypeptide(L)'
;DAFFNDYNLVDHHLKSYNDFVDHRIQDIIDIAEPIVLEQGDYCIQTGQLEIRKPFIKEADGSKSKVFPTEARLRNLTYSAHMYLDMALIKGETEQDMEKVYIGELPVMLKSSICHLNGLNRAEVEENGEDPQDPGGYFIVNGSERAIVTMEEIAPNKVILERIGEKEDRRARAIVTSIKSGFRARITLEYRKPRKKGVFLRISFPYVPGEIPLVVLLRALGLEKDVDLVNSVSEENDIQFLLIDDIQTSEITTTYDAIKYIGNRVAKGMTEEYRIKRAEDVIDRYLLPHMGVDSDKRADKATYLAEMTEMLLQVIFDEREPHDKDHYANKRLRVSGDLMEDLFRVAFTSLTRDMTYQLERSLTRGKEPSVKQAVRSDVLTENIKHAIATGNWVGGRAGVSQLLDRTSYMGTLSHLKRVVSPLSRSQPHFEARDLHPTQFGKICPNETPEGPNCGLVKNLAIMARISDGSDPDELERSIKKMKLINPI
;
A
#
# COMPACT_ATOMS: atom_id res chain seq x y z
N ASP A 1 -22.92 18.90 -18.60
CA ASP A 1 -24.16 18.67 -17.84
C ASP A 1 -24.48 17.19 -17.70
N ALA A 2 -24.75 16.45 -18.78
CA ALA A 2 -25.04 15.01 -18.67
C ALA A 2 -24.01 14.21 -17.85
N PHE A 3 -22.72 14.49 -18.02
CA PHE A 3 -21.66 13.88 -17.22
C PHE A 3 -21.83 14.09 -15.70
N PHE A 4 -22.23 15.29 -15.27
CA PHE A 4 -22.38 15.61 -13.84
C PHE A 4 -23.72 15.15 -13.25
N ASN A 5 -24.63 14.62 -14.07
CA ASN A 5 -25.81 13.92 -13.57
C ASN A 5 -25.43 12.52 -13.04
N ASP A 6 -24.43 11.90 -13.65
CA ASP A 6 -23.98 10.54 -13.29
C ASP A 6 -22.74 10.52 -12.39
N TYR A 7 -21.95 11.60 -12.40
CA TYR A 7 -20.69 11.71 -11.66
C TYR A 7 -20.64 12.97 -10.80
N ASN A 8 -20.54 12.79 -9.47
CA ASN A 8 -20.35 13.92 -8.57
C ASN A 8 -18.88 14.40 -8.60
N LEU A 9 -18.66 15.66 -8.22
CA LEU A 9 -17.35 16.30 -8.21
C LEU A 9 -16.36 15.68 -7.22
N VAL A 10 -16.86 15.01 -6.17
CA VAL A 10 -16.04 14.38 -5.11
C VAL A 10 -16.17 12.86 -5.09
N ASP A 11 -16.68 12.28 -6.18
CA ASP A 11 -16.97 10.84 -6.30
C ASP A 11 -15.75 9.96 -6.05
N HIS A 12 -14.55 10.40 -6.41
CA HIS A 12 -13.33 9.61 -6.24
C HIS A 12 -13.05 9.29 -4.77
N HIS A 13 -13.41 10.19 -3.84
CA HIS A 13 -13.28 9.93 -2.41
C HIS A 13 -14.39 9.01 -1.89
N LEU A 14 -15.64 9.26 -2.30
CA LEU A 14 -16.81 8.50 -1.83
C LEU A 14 -16.78 7.06 -2.34
N LYS A 15 -16.57 6.85 -3.64
CA LYS A 15 -16.50 5.51 -4.26
C LYS A 15 -15.35 4.70 -3.67
N SER A 16 -14.18 5.31 -3.54
CA SER A 16 -13.01 4.64 -2.94
C SER A 16 -13.24 4.30 -1.47
N TYR A 17 -13.86 5.18 -0.68
CA TYR A 17 -14.15 4.91 0.72
C TYR A 17 -15.23 3.84 0.89
N ASN A 18 -16.27 3.84 0.05
CA ASN A 18 -17.29 2.79 0.05
C ASN A 18 -16.66 1.43 -0.29
N ASP A 19 -15.85 1.35 -1.34
CA ASP A 19 -15.13 0.11 -1.70
C ASP A 19 -14.21 -0.38 -0.57
N PHE A 20 -13.54 0.55 0.13
CA PHE A 20 -12.77 0.23 1.32
C PHE A 20 -13.64 -0.40 2.43
N VAL A 21 -14.78 0.24 2.76
CA VAL A 21 -15.69 -0.22 3.82
C VAL A 21 -16.38 -1.54 3.47
N ASP A 22 -16.81 -1.68 2.21
CA ASP A 22 -17.68 -2.77 1.77
C ASP A 22 -16.89 -4.05 1.43
N HIS A 23 -15.63 -3.93 0.98
CA HIS A 23 -14.81 -5.07 0.58
C HIS A 23 -13.43 -5.10 1.27
N ARG A 24 -12.61 -4.06 1.10
CA ARG A 24 -11.17 -4.15 1.42
C ARG A 24 -10.87 -4.33 2.91
N ILE A 25 -11.71 -3.83 3.81
CA ILE A 25 -11.51 -4.09 5.25
C ILE A 25 -11.61 -5.59 5.54
N GLN A 26 -12.57 -6.28 4.93
CA GLN A 26 -12.72 -7.73 5.11
C GLN A 26 -11.50 -8.46 4.52
N ASP A 27 -11.03 -8.06 3.34
CA ASP A 27 -9.80 -8.63 2.74
C ASP A 27 -8.58 -8.46 3.66
N ILE A 28 -8.45 -7.33 4.37
CA ILE A 28 -7.37 -7.12 5.34
C ILE A 28 -7.46 -8.14 6.50
N ILE A 29 -8.68 -8.38 7.00
CA ILE A 29 -8.93 -9.29 8.12
C ILE A 29 -8.67 -10.73 7.69
N ASP A 30 -9.14 -11.12 6.50
CA ASP A 30 -8.99 -12.48 5.97
C ASP A 30 -7.53 -12.84 5.65
N ILE A 31 -6.73 -11.85 5.22
CA ILE A 31 -5.29 -12.03 4.95
C ILE A 31 -4.45 -12.06 6.24
N ALA A 32 -4.97 -11.53 7.35
CA ALA A 32 -4.21 -11.46 8.59
C ALA A 32 -3.88 -12.85 9.12
N GLU A 33 -2.61 -13.06 9.51
CA GLU A 33 -2.19 -14.34 10.09
C GLU A 33 -3.01 -14.64 11.38
N PRO A 34 -3.45 -15.90 11.58
CA PRO A 34 -4.12 -16.28 12.82
C PRO A 34 -3.25 -15.98 14.04
N ILE A 35 -3.86 -15.51 15.12
CA ILE A 35 -3.12 -15.24 16.36
C ILE A 35 -2.89 -16.57 17.08
N VAL A 36 -1.66 -17.09 17.00
CA VAL A 36 -1.24 -18.34 17.66
C VAL A 36 -0.56 -18.03 19.00
N LEU A 37 -0.95 -18.74 20.06
CA LEU A 37 -0.46 -18.58 21.44
C LEU A 37 0.16 -19.89 21.96
N GLU A 38 1.01 -19.80 23.00
CA GLU A 38 1.60 -20.93 23.74
C GLU A 38 2.08 -22.10 22.85
N GLN A 39 2.95 -21.82 21.87
CA GLN A 39 3.53 -22.85 20.99
C GLN A 39 2.52 -23.63 20.13
N GLY A 40 1.26 -23.19 20.02
CA GLY A 40 0.24 -23.78 19.13
C GLY A 40 -1.05 -24.23 19.81
N ASP A 41 -1.16 -24.16 21.15
CA ASP A 41 -2.30 -24.71 21.88
C ASP A 41 -3.59 -23.88 21.74
N TYR A 42 -3.47 -22.56 21.52
CA TYR A 42 -4.60 -21.68 21.27
C TYR A 42 -4.42 -20.88 19.99
N CYS A 43 -5.49 -20.78 19.20
CA CYS A 43 -5.54 -20.00 17.98
C CYS A 43 -6.79 -19.12 17.98
N ILE A 44 -6.65 -17.83 17.66
CA ILE A 44 -7.83 -17.00 17.39
C ILE A 44 -8.18 -17.08 15.91
N GLN A 45 -9.40 -17.52 15.65
CA GLN A 45 -10.00 -17.41 14.34
C GLN A 45 -10.85 -16.15 14.27
N THR A 46 -10.66 -15.37 13.22
CA THR A 46 -11.50 -14.22 12.87
C THR A 46 -12.52 -14.61 11.80
N GLY A 47 -13.72 -14.05 11.89
CA GLY A 47 -14.80 -14.23 10.94
C GLY A 47 -15.18 -12.93 10.24
N GLN A 48 -16.49 -12.69 10.12
CA GLN A 48 -17.04 -11.55 9.39
C GLN A 48 -17.03 -10.27 10.22
N LEU A 49 -16.76 -9.15 9.56
CA LEU A 49 -16.87 -7.82 10.13
C LEU A 49 -18.28 -7.24 9.93
N GLU A 50 -18.87 -6.73 11.01
CA GLU A 50 -20.10 -5.94 10.99
C GLU A 50 -19.80 -4.49 11.36
N ILE A 51 -20.05 -3.56 10.43
CA ILE A 51 -19.91 -2.12 10.64
C ILE A 51 -21.30 -1.52 10.87
N ARG A 52 -21.55 -1.04 12.09
CA ARG A 52 -22.82 -0.40 12.44
C ARG A 52 -22.73 1.11 12.27
N LYS A 53 -23.76 1.69 11.63
CA LYS A 53 -23.86 3.15 11.40
C LYS A 53 -23.68 3.97 12.69
N PRO A 54 -23.27 5.24 12.59
CA PRO A 54 -22.93 6.05 13.76
C PRO A 54 -24.02 6.16 14.83
N PHE A 55 -23.64 5.90 16.07
CA PHE A 55 -24.44 6.13 17.27
C PHE A 55 -23.48 6.51 18.41
N ILE A 56 -23.96 7.18 19.45
CA ILE A 56 -23.19 7.45 20.67
C ILE A 56 -23.82 6.71 21.84
N LYS A 57 -22.99 6.33 22.80
CA LYS A 57 -23.44 5.90 24.12
C LYS A 57 -23.44 7.12 25.03
N GLU A 58 -24.63 7.55 25.45
CA GLU A 58 -24.78 8.66 26.38
C GLU A 58 -24.32 8.24 27.79
N ALA A 59 -24.16 9.22 28.69
CA ALA A 59 -23.68 8.97 30.06
C ALA A 59 -24.57 8.03 30.88
N ASP A 60 -25.86 7.94 30.52
CA ASP A 60 -26.84 7.02 31.10
C ASP A 60 -26.77 5.59 30.53
N GLY A 61 -25.87 5.35 29.56
CA GLY A 61 -25.71 4.08 28.86
C GLY A 61 -26.67 3.86 27.70
N SER A 62 -27.59 4.80 27.43
CA SER A 62 -28.48 4.73 26.28
C SER A 62 -27.70 4.93 24.97
N LYS A 63 -28.21 4.35 23.88
CA LYS A 63 -27.63 4.50 22.54
C LYS A 63 -28.50 5.44 21.72
N SER A 64 -27.95 6.58 21.32
CA SER A 64 -28.62 7.57 20.48
C SER A 64 -27.99 7.60 19.09
N LYS A 65 -28.82 7.69 18.06
CA LYS A 65 -28.37 7.93 16.68
C LYS A 65 -27.77 9.34 16.62
N VAL A 66 -26.59 9.47 16.04
CA VAL A 66 -25.90 10.77 15.89
C VAL A 66 -25.92 11.19 14.44
N PHE A 67 -26.22 12.46 14.17
CA PHE A 67 -26.06 13.08 12.85
C PHE A 67 -24.80 13.96 12.79
N PRO A 68 -24.30 14.29 11.59
CA PRO A 68 -23.03 14.98 11.49
C PRO A 68 -23.05 16.39 12.11
N THR A 69 -24.16 17.14 12.01
CA THR A 69 -24.37 18.43 12.72
C THR A 69 -24.16 18.31 14.22
N GLU A 70 -24.71 17.27 14.85
CA GLU A 70 -24.55 17.02 16.28
C GLU A 70 -23.09 16.72 16.62
N ALA A 71 -22.40 15.93 15.78
CA ALA A 71 -21.00 15.62 15.98
C ALA A 71 -20.10 16.88 15.93
N ARG A 72 -20.41 17.83 15.02
CA ARG A 72 -19.73 19.14 14.96
C ARG A 72 -19.95 19.95 16.24
N LEU A 73 -21.21 20.12 16.65
CA LEU A 73 -21.59 20.97 17.79
C LEU A 73 -21.10 20.44 19.15
N ARG A 74 -21.10 19.11 19.33
CA ARG A 74 -20.70 18.46 20.59
C ARG A 74 -19.20 18.12 20.65
N ASN A 75 -18.40 18.53 19.67
CA ASN A 75 -16.99 18.15 19.53
C ASN A 75 -16.75 16.63 19.51
N LEU A 76 -17.67 15.86 18.92
CA LEU A 76 -17.58 14.41 18.83
C LEU A 76 -16.85 13.99 17.55
N THR A 77 -16.48 12.71 17.49
CA THR A 77 -16.05 12.08 16.24
C THR A 77 -17.24 11.34 15.63
N TYR A 78 -17.53 11.60 14.36
CA TYR A 78 -18.61 10.92 13.65
C TYR A 78 -18.13 9.55 13.17
N SER A 79 -18.31 8.52 13.99
CA SER A 79 -17.76 7.17 13.75
C SER A 79 -18.81 6.07 13.78
N ALA A 80 -18.57 5.04 12.97
CA ALA A 80 -19.29 3.77 12.97
C ALA A 80 -18.63 2.80 13.96
N HIS A 81 -19.41 1.88 14.52
CA HIS A 81 -18.93 0.89 15.48
C HIS A 81 -18.66 -0.45 14.77
N MET A 82 -17.47 -1.01 14.98
CA MET A 82 -17.04 -2.25 14.34
C MET A 82 -17.12 -3.43 15.29
N TYR A 83 -17.75 -4.50 14.83
CA TYR A 83 -17.88 -5.77 15.52
C TYR A 83 -17.31 -6.88 14.64
N LEU A 84 -16.36 -7.64 15.15
CA LEU A 84 -15.75 -8.76 14.45
C LEU A 84 -16.13 -10.06 15.13
N ASP A 85 -16.57 -11.02 14.34
CA ASP A 85 -16.76 -12.40 14.80
C ASP A 85 -15.39 -13.00 15.14
N MET A 86 -15.22 -13.52 16.35
CA MET A 86 -13.97 -14.14 16.80
C MET A 86 -14.25 -15.38 17.65
N ALA A 87 -13.43 -16.42 17.49
CA ALA A 87 -13.44 -17.62 18.32
C ALA A 87 -12.03 -17.95 18.81
N LEU A 88 -11.91 -18.43 20.05
CA LEU A 88 -10.66 -18.92 20.60
C LEU A 88 -10.62 -20.45 20.54
N ILE A 89 -9.94 -20.98 19.55
CA ILE A 89 -9.84 -22.42 19.35
C ILE A 89 -8.73 -22.97 20.25
N LYS A 90 -9.03 -24.07 20.95
CA LYS A 90 -8.06 -24.87 21.70
C LYS A 90 -7.99 -26.27 21.08
N GLY A 91 -6.86 -26.60 20.44
CA GLY A 91 -6.71 -27.85 19.68
C GLY A 91 -7.67 -27.93 18.47
N GLU A 92 -8.35 -29.06 18.28
CA GLU A 92 -9.33 -29.27 17.18
C GLU A 92 -10.78 -28.94 17.57
N THR A 93 -11.00 -28.32 18.73
CA THR A 93 -12.36 -28.06 19.21
C THR A 93 -12.91 -26.78 18.59
N GLU A 94 -13.91 -26.90 17.70
CA GLU A 94 -14.66 -25.75 17.21
C GLU A 94 -15.38 -25.04 18.37
N GLN A 95 -15.17 -23.73 18.48
CA GLN A 95 -15.92 -22.87 19.39
C GLN A 95 -16.84 -21.96 18.59
N ASP A 96 -17.99 -21.62 19.18
CA ASP A 96 -18.91 -20.65 18.59
C ASP A 96 -18.23 -19.29 18.45
N MET A 97 -18.41 -18.66 17.29
CA MET A 97 -17.95 -17.30 17.03
C MET A 97 -18.71 -16.31 17.90
N GLU A 98 -17.99 -15.50 18.67
CA GLU A 98 -18.56 -14.40 19.44
C GLU A 98 -18.39 -13.07 18.70
N LYS A 99 -19.44 -12.24 18.72
CA LYS A 99 -19.35 -10.85 18.23
C LYS A 99 -18.60 -9.95 19.21
N VAL A 100 -17.37 -9.60 18.86
CA VAL A 100 -16.50 -8.76 19.70
C VAL A 100 -16.40 -7.35 19.13
N TYR A 101 -16.60 -6.35 19.99
CA TYR A 101 -16.42 -4.95 19.60
C TYR A 101 -14.92 -4.62 19.50
N ILE A 102 -14.45 -4.25 18.31
CA ILE A 102 -13.02 -4.03 18.05
C ILE A 102 -12.61 -2.56 17.98
N GLY A 103 -13.56 -1.63 17.89
CA GLY A 103 -13.28 -0.20 17.82
C GLY A 103 -14.24 0.57 16.94
N GLU A 104 -13.88 1.82 16.66
CA GLU A 104 -14.66 2.75 15.85
C GLU A 104 -13.93 3.13 14.57
N LEU A 105 -14.69 3.30 13.49
CA LEU A 105 -14.22 3.76 12.20
C LEU A 105 -14.84 5.13 11.89
N PRO A 106 -14.04 6.20 11.75
CA PRO A 106 -14.54 7.50 11.31
C PRO A 106 -15.26 7.40 9.96
N VAL A 107 -16.47 7.96 9.89
CA VAL A 107 -17.35 7.87 8.72
C VAL A 107 -17.19 9.08 7.82
N MET A 108 -16.95 8.83 6.53
CA MET A 108 -16.95 9.88 5.52
C MET A 108 -18.38 10.36 5.26
N LEU A 109 -18.64 11.66 5.28
CA LEU A 109 -19.98 12.18 5.04
C LEU A 109 -20.45 11.81 3.62
N LYS A 110 -21.73 11.43 3.52
CA LYS A 110 -22.41 10.91 2.31
C LYS A 110 -21.88 9.58 1.76
N SER A 111 -21.01 8.86 2.50
CA SER A 111 -20.64 7.46 2.18
C SER A 111 -21.74 6.45 2.49
N SER A 112 -21.58 5.19 2.05
CA SER A 112 -22.55 4.09 2.23
C SER A 112 -23.05 3.94 3.67
N ILE A 113 -22.12 4.04 4.63
CA ILE A 113 -22.38 3.89 6.07
C ILE A 113 -22.74 5.19 6.80
N CYS A 114 -22.86 6.31 6.09
CA CYS A 114 -23.36 7.57 6.65
C CYS A 114 -24.89 7.55 6.80
N HIS A 115 -25.42 8.31 7.76
CA HIS A 115 -26.87 8.50 7.91
C HIS A 115 -27.47 9.45 6.86
N LEU A 116 -26.64 10.30 6.24
CA LEU A 116 -27.08 11.19 5.16
C LEU A 116 -27.21 10.49 3.81
N ASN A 117 -26.64 9.30 3.66
CA ASN A 117 -26.70 8.55 2.42
C ASN A 117 -28.13 8.03 2.17
N GLY A 118 -28.65 8.30 0.96
CA GLY A 118 -29.99 7.93 0.54
C GLY A 118 -31.12 8.87 0.99
N LEU A 119 -30.82 9.92 1.78
CA LEU A 119 -31.81 10.92 2.17
C LEU A 119 -32.12 11.89 1.02
N ASN A 120 -33.37 12.31 0.93
CA ASN A 120 -33.79 13.37 0.02
C ASN A 120 -33.43 14.77 0.58
N ARG A 121 -33.59 15.81 -0.24
CA ARG A 121 -33.21 17.19 0.14
C ARG A 121 -33.91 17.69 1.41
N ALA A 122 -35.20 17.42 1.57
CA ALA A 122 -35.97 17.87 2.73
C ALA A 122 -35.55 17.12 4.00
N GLU A 123 -35.28 15.82 3.92
CA GLU A 123 -34.77 15.02 5.03
C GLU A 123 -33.38 15.48 5.48
N VAL A 124 -32.52 15.87 4.54
CA VAL A 124 -31.19 16.44 4.87
C VAL A 124 -31.33 17.76 5.64
N GLU A 125 -32.23 18.64 5.20
CA GLU A 125 -32.53 19.91 5.87
C GLU A 125 -33.13 19.69 7.27
N GLU A 126 -34.04 18.73 7.43
CA GLU A 126 -34.66 18.38 8.72
C GLU A 126 -33.62 17.86 9.73
N ASN A 127 -32.56 17.22 9.25
CA ASN A 127 -31.43 16.79 10.08
C ASN A 127 -30.32 17.85 10.24
N GLY A 128 -30.60 19.10 9.83
CA GLY A 128 -29.73 20.25 10.08
C GLY A 128 -28.48 20.33 9.20
N GLU A 129 -28.53 19.75 8.00
CA GLU A 129 -27.44 19.76 7.02
C GLU A 129 -27.89 20.47 5.72
N ASP A 130 -26.94 21.00 4.95
CA ASP A 130 -27.22 21.62 3.64
C ASP A 130 -27.22 20.54 2.53
N PRO A 131 -28.31 20.39 1.75
CA PRO A 131 -28.35 19.47 0.62
C PRO A 131 -27.23 19.68 -0.41
N GLN A 132 -26.71 20.91 -0.54
CA GLN A 132 -25.64 21.26 -1.47
C GLN A 132 -24.24 20.87 -0.99
N ASP A 133 -24.06 20.48 0.28
CA ASP A 133 -22.76 20.04 0.80
C ASP A 133 -22.27 18.81 0.00
N PRO A 134 -21.06 18.80 -0.55
CA PRO A 134 -20.62 17.70 -1.40
C PRO A 134 -20.37 16.38 -0.65
N GLY A 135 -20.17 16.41 0.68
CA GLY A 135 -19.64 15.29 1.44
C GLY A 135 -18.16 15.02 1.13
N GLY A 136 -17.67 13.80 1.41
CA GLY A 136 -16.30 13.41 1.06
C GLY A 136 -15.21 13.82 2.08
N TYR A 137 -15.59 14.21 3.29
CA TYR A 137 -14.71 14.54 4.41
C TYR A 137 -15.18 13.84 5.69
N PHE A 138 -14.40 13.95 6.77
CA PHE A 138 -14.65 13.35 8.07
C PHE A 138 -14.90 14.42 9.14
N ILE A 139 -15.61 14.08 10.21
CA ILE A 139 -15.69 14.91 11.42
C ILE A 139 -14.97 14.18 12.55
N VAL A 140 -13.88 14.78 13.03
CA VAL A 140 -13.07 14.23 14.12
C VAL A 140 -12.89 15.30 15.19
N ASN A 141 -13.34 14.98 16.41
CA ASN A 141 -13.38 15.91 17.55
C ASN A 141 -14.03 17.26 17.18
N GLY A 142 -15.18 17.22 16.50
CA GLY A 142 -15.92 18.39 16.01
C GLY A 142 -15.32 19.09 14.78
N SER A 143 -14.06 18.81 14.45
CA SER A 143 -13.37 19.45 13.33
C SER A 143 -13.56 18.67 12.04
N GLU A 144 -13.82 19.38 10.95
CA GLU A 144 -13.94 18.80 9.61
C GLU A 144 -12.58 18.57 8.97
N ARG A 145 -12.34 17.34 8.53
CA ARG A 145 -11.04 16.89 8.02
C ARG A 145 -11.18 16.27 6.64
N ALA A 146 -10.50 16.85 5.66
CA ALA A 146 -10.42 16.33 4.31
C ALA A 146 -9.13 15.52 4.14
N ILE A 147 -9.24 14.33 3.57
CA ILE A 147 -8.08 13.59 3.08
C ILE A 147 -7.76 14.09 1.68
N VAL A 148 -6.56 14.61 1.47
CA VAL A 148 -6.11 15.01 0.14
C VAL A 148 -5.62 13.80 -0.65
N THR A 149 -5.82 13.83 -1.97
CA THR A 149 -5.34 12.75 -2.84
C THR A 149 -3.81 12.85 -2.97
N MET A 150 -3.10 11.73 -2.80
CA MET A 150 -1.64 11.70 -2.86
C MET A 150 -1.16 11.20 -4.23
N GLU A 151 -0.27 11.96 -4.87
CA GLU A 151 0.37 11.55 -6.13
C GLU A 151 1.64 10.74 -5.82
N GLU A 152 1.64 9.45 -6.13
CA GLU A 152 2.80 8.58 -5.96
C GLU A 152 3.29 8.01 -7.31
N ILE A 153 4.56 7.59 -7.36
CA ILE A 153 5.07 6.78 -8.48
C ILE A 153 4.34 5.43 -8.46
N ALA A 154 3.95 4.94 -9.62
CA ALA A 154 3.22 3.69 -9.78
C ALA A 154 3.98 2.52 -9.12
N PRO A 155 3.37 1.82 -8.15
CA PRO A 155 3.98 0.64 -7.56
C PRO A 155 3.92 -0.54 -8.54
N ASN A 156 4.68 -1.61 -8.23
CA ASN A 156 4.74 -2.87 -8.98
C ASN A 156 5.14 -2.70 -10.46
N LYS A 157 5.77 -1.57 -10.80
CA LYS A 157 6.25 -1.24 -12.14
C LYS A 157 7.76 -0.97 -12.11
N VAL A 158 8.46 -1.46 -13.13
CA VAL A 158 9.89 -1.16 -13.35
C VAL A 158 10.05 0.29 -13.84
N ILE A 159 10.80 1.09 -13.10
CA ILE A 159 11.18 2.46 -13.45
C ILE A 159 12.68 2.48 -13.76
N LEU A 160 13.03 2.82 -15.00
CA LEU A 160 14.40 2.89 -15.48
C LEU A 160 14.92 4.32 -15.37
N GLU A 161 16.11 4.49 -14.83
CA GLU A 161 16.75 5.80 -14.67
C GLU A 161 18.21 5.74 -15.08
N ARG A 162 18.66 6.73 -15.86
CA ARG A 162 20.09 6.94 -16.10
C ARG A 162 20.69 7.73 -14.93
N ILE A 163 21.92 7.40 -14.54
CA ILE A 163 22.64 8.08 -13.46
C ILE A 163 23.87 8.75 -14.06
N GLY A 164 23.94 10.08 -13.97
CA GLY A 164 25.03 10.84 -14.57
C GLY A 164 24.84 11.00 -16.08
N GLU A 165 25.95 11.19 -16.78
CA GLU A 165 25.94 11.39 -18.23
C GLU A 165 25.91 10.06 -18.97
N LYS A 166 25.72 10.10 -20.29
CA LYS A 166 25.60 8.91 -21.12
C LYS A 166 26.91 8.09 -21.10
N GLU A 167 28.01 8.80 -21.07
CA GLU A 167 29.40 8.33 -21.05
C GLU A 167 29.74 7.56 -19.78
N ASP A 168 29.07 7.85 -18.66
CA ASP A 168 29.27 7.18 -17.38
C ASP A 168 28.82 5.70 -17.42
N ARG A 169 28.02 5.32 -18.43
CA ARG A 169 27.39 3.99 -18.58
C ARG A 169 26.88 3.48 -17.24
N ARG A 170 26.03 4.28 -16.59
CA ARG A 170 25.45 3.97 -15.30
C ARG A 170 23.95 4.21 -15.34
N ALA A 171 23.19 3.21 -14.94
CA ALA A 171 21.74 3.26 -14.90
C ALA A 171 21.23 2.38 -13.77
N ARG A 172 19.99 2.61 -13.35
CA ARG A 172 19.29 1.78 -12.38
C ARG A 172 17.87 1.48 -12.81
N ALA A 173 17.42 0.28 -12.50
CA ALA A 173 16.02 -0.09 -12.51
C ALA A 173 15.52 -0.12 -11.06
N ILE A 174 14.38 0.53 -10.80
CA ILE A 174 13.76 0.60 -9.49
C ILE A 174 12.35 0.04 -9.58
N VAL A 175 12.01 -0.83 -8.64
CA VAL A 175 10.64 -1.32 -8.45
C VAL A 175 10.24 -1.07 -7.01
N THR A 176 9.13 -0.35 -6.82
CA THR A 176 8.47 -0.26 -5.51
C THR A 176 7.40 -1.34 -5.47
N SER A 177 7.73 -2.49 -4.90
CA SER A 177 6.82 -3.62 -4.74
C SER A 177 5.91 -3.40 -3.54
N ILE A 178 4.60 -3.47 -3.75
CA ILE A 178 3.59 -3.38 -2.70
C ILE A 178 2.68 -4.61 -2.76
N LYS A 179 2.55 -5.30 -1.63
CA LYS A 179 1.54 -6.35 -1.39
C LYS A 179 1.05 -6.23 0.04
N SER A 180 -0.27 -6.30 0.23
CA SER A 180 -0.91 -6.30 1.56
C SER A 180 -0.33 -5.23 2.50
N GLY A 181 -0.16 -4.00 2.01
CA GLY A 181 0.39 -2.85 2.76
C GLY A 181 1.89 -2.89 3.07
N PHE A 182 2.59 -3.99 2.82
CA PHE A 182 4.05 -4.02 2.91
C PHE A 182 4.67 -3.43 1.64
N ARG A 183 5.58 -2.46 1.83
CA ARG A 183 6.28 -1.74 0.74
C ARG A 183 7.77 -2.09 0.75
N ALA A 184 8.23 -2.75 -0.31
CA ALA A 184 9.64 -3.04 -0.54
C ALA A 184 10.16 -2.26 -1.74
N ARG A 185 11.33 -1.63 -1.60
CA ARG A 185 12.04 -0.99 -2.72
C ARG A 185 13.17 -1.89 -3.18
N ILE A 186 13.07 -2.38 -4.40
CA ILE A 186 14.11 -3.16 -5.07
C ILE A 186 14.82 -2.24 -6.05
N THR A 187 16.15 -2.21 -5.99
CA THR A 187 16.99 -1.42 -6.91
C THR A 187 18.04 -2.32 -7.53
N LEU A 188 18.04 -2.41 -8.86
CA LEU A 188 19.09 -3.02 -9.65
C LEU A 188 19.91 -1.90 -10.30
N GLU A 189 21.20 -1.86 -10.06
CA GLU A 189 22.11 -0.88 -10.65
C GLU A 189 23.11 -1.56 -11.57
N TYR A 190 23.27 -0.98 -12.76
CA TYR A 190 24.38 -1.26 -13.65
C TYR A 190 25.50 -0.26 -13.37
N ARG A 191 26.70 -0.77 -13.07
CA ARG A 191 27.89 0.06 -12.89
C ARG A 191 29.10 -0.62 -13.51
N LYS A 192 29.70 0.02 -14.51
CA LYS A 192 30.97 -0.44 -15.09
C LYS A 192 32.07 -0.46 -14.00
N PRO A 193 32.66 -1.63 -13.69
CA PRO A 193 33.70 -1.72 -12.68
C PRO A 193 35.02 -1.15 -13.22
N ARG A 194 35.82 -0.51 -12.35
CA ARG A 194 37.14 0.05 -12.73
C ARG A 194 38.22 -1.02 -12.91
N LYS A 195 38.02 -2.20 -12.34
CA LYS A 195 38.89 -3.39 -12.39
C LYS A 195 37.99 -4.64 -12.57
N LYS A 196 38.52 -5.85 -12.41
CA LYS A 196 37.69 -7.05 -12.30
C LYS A 196 36.67 -6.88 -11.16
N GLY A 197 35.38 -7.02 -11.48
CA GLY A 197 34.29 -6.77 -10.55
C GLY A 197 32.95 -6.99 -11.22
N VAL A 198 31.89 -6.96 -10.42
CA VAL A 198 30.52 -7.21 -10.88
C VAL A 198 29.88 -5.94 -11.43
N PHE A 199 29.24 -6.06 -12.60
CA PHE A 199 28.49 -5.03 -13.29
C PHE A 199 27.10 -4.80 -12.68
N LEU A 200 26.34 -5.88 -12.43
CA LEU A 200 24.95 -5.83 -11.99
C LEU A 200 24.81 -6.08 -10.49
N ARG A 201 24.26 -5.08 -9.78
CA ARG A 201 24.16 -5.07 -8.32
C ARG A 201 22.73 -4.81 -7.90
N ILE A 202 22.19 -5.69 -7.06
CA ILE A 202 20.82 -5.57 -6.55
C ILE A 202 20.80 -5.29 -5.05
N SER A 203 19.86 -4.45 -4.63
CA SER A 203 19.57 -4.14 -3.24
C SER A 203 18.07 -4.19 -2.98
N PHE A 204 17.70 -4.76 -1.84
CA PHE A 204 16.32 -4.84 -1.35
C PHE A 204 16.31 -4.93 0.18
N PRO A 205 15.17 -4.72 0.86
CA PRO A 205 15.10 -4.66 2.33
C PRO A 205 15.66 -5.91 3.03
N TYR A 206 16.16 -5.73 4.25
CA TYR A 206 16.73 -6.77 5.13
C TYR A 206 18.03 -7.44 4.67
N VAL A 207 18.51 -7.17 3.46
CA VAL A 207 19.86 -7.56 3.03
C VAL A 207 20.80 -6.36 3.13
N PRO A 208 21.84 -6.41 3.99
CA PRO A 208 22.80 -5.31 4.09
C PRO A 208 23.60 -5.12 2.80
N GLY A 209 23.56 -3.89 2.26
CA GLY A 209 24.31 -3.50 1.07
C GLY A 209 23.75 -4.07 -0.23
N GLU A 210 24.62 -4.14 -1.24
CA GLU A 210 24.29 -4.66 -2.57
C GLU A 210 24.88 -6.06 -2.76
N ILE A 211 24.15 -6.96 -3.43
CA ILE A 211 24.62 -8.28 -3.84
C ILE A 211 24.70 -8.37 -5.37
N PRO A 212 25.60 -9.21 -5.93
CA PRO A 212 25.58 -9.50 -7.37
C PRO A 212 24.24 -10.10 -7.79
N LEU A 213 23.68 -9.63 -8.92
CA LEU A 213 22.40 -10.15 -9.42
C LEU A 213 22.46 -11.66 -9.68
N VAL A 214 23.56 -12.15 -10.27
CA VAL A 214 23.77 -13.56 -10.59
C VAL A 214 23.65 -14.48 -9.35
N VAL A 215 24.09 -13.99 -8.18
CA VAL A 215 23.94 -14.73 -6.92
C VAL A 215 22.47 -14.83 -6.51
N LEU A 216 21.70 -13.76 -6.70
CA LEU A 216 20.27 -13.79 -6.39
C LEU A 216 19.50 -14.71 -7.36
N LEU A 217 19.80 -14.65 -8.67
CA LEU A 217 19.16 -15.52 -9.67
C LEU A 217 19.44 -17.01 -9.39
N ARG A 218 20.67 -17.36 -8.99
CA ARG A 218 20.97 -18.73 -8.52
C ARG A 218 20.18 -19.10 -7.27
N ALA A 219 20.09 -18.20 -6.29
CA ALA A 219 19.31 -18.45 -5.07
C ALA A 219 17.80 -18.66 -5.34
N LEU A 220 17.29 -18.14 -6.46
CA LEU A 220 15.90 -18.33 -6.91
C LEU A 220 15.68 -19.65 -7.69
N GLY A 221 16.74 -20.41 -7.98
CA GLY A 221 16.66 -21.73 -8.60
C GLY A 221 17.26 -21.83 -10.01
N LEU A 222 17.87 -20.77 -10.55
CA LEU A 222 18.56 -20.81 -11.85
C LEU A 222 19.98 -21.35 -11.68
N GLU A 223 20.11 -22.68 -11.63
CA GLU A 223 21.41 -23.34 -11.37
C GLU A 223 22.35 -23.39 -12.57
N LYS A 224 21.82 -23.66 -13.77
CA LYS A 224 22.64 -23.76 -14.97
C LYS A 224 22.96 -22.39 -15.51
N ASP A 225 24.21 -22.15 -15.85
CA ASP A 225 24.68 -20.87 -16.41
C ASP A 225 23.95 -20.52 -17.70
N VAL A 226 23.66 -21.53 -18.53
CA VAL A 226 22.91 -21.37 -19.78
C VAL A 226 21.49 -20.88 -19.50
N ASP A 227 20.81 -21.48 -18.53
CA ASP A 227 19.43 -21.11 -18.17
C ASP A 227 19.40 -19.69 -17.57
N LEU A 228 20.38 -19.34 -16.74
CA LEU A 228 20.51 -18.01 -16.15
C LEU A 228 20.72 -16.94 -17.24
N VAL A 229 21.66 -17.15 -18.15
CA VAL A 229 21.98 -16.19 -19.22
C VAL A 229 20.81 -16.04 -20.19
N ASN A 230 20.24 -17.16 -20.65
CA ASN A 230 19.12 -17.15 -21.58
C ASN A 230 17.83 -16.62 -20.96
N SER A 231 17.65 -16.71 -19.64
CA SER A 231 16.48 -16.12 -18.98
C SER A 231 16.44 -14.59 -19.09
N VAL A 232 17.61 -13.94 -19.21
CA VAL A 232 17.71 -12.48 -19.28
C VAL A 232 17.58 -11.99 -20.71
N SER A 233 18.38 -12.51 -21.64
CA SER A 233 18.30 -12.11 -23.05
C SER A 233 19.04 -13.09 -23.98
N GLU A 234 18.62 -13.13 -25.24
CA GLU A 234 19.29 -13.88 -26.31
C GLU A 234 20.39 -13.06 -27.02
N GLU A 235 20.51 -11.76 -26.71
CA GLU A 235 21.50 -10.87 -27.33
C GLU A 235 22.93 -11.11 -26.83
N ASN A 236 23.86 -11.36 -27.76
CA ASN A 236 25.24 -11.78 -27.43
C ASN A 236 25.96 -10.82 -26.46
N ASP A 237 25.82 -9.50 -26.65
CA ASP A 237 26.50 -8.50 -25.81
C ASP A 237 26.02 -8.53 -24.35
N ILE A 238 24.73 -8.79 -24.13
CA ILE A 238 24.14 -8.99 -22.80
C ILE A 238 24.68 -10.30 -22.19
N GLN A 239 24.72 -11.36 -22.99
CA GLN A 239 25.18 -12.67 -22.54
C GLN A 239 26.65 -12.65 -22.09
N PHE A 240 27.55 -12.01 -22.85
CA PHE A 240 28.95 -11.88 -22.47
C PHE A 240 29.13 -11.16 -21.13
N LEU A 241 28.32 -10.13 -20.88
CA LEU A 241 28.35 -9.39 -19.62
C LEU A 241 27.92 -10.23 -18.42
N LEU A 242 26.88 -11.05 -18.59
CA LEU A 242 26.40 -11.97 -17.56
C LEU A 242 27.43 -13.07 -17.29
N ILE A 243 28.10 -13.59 -18.33
CA ILE A 243 29.18 -14.57 -18.18
C ILE A 243 30.34 -14.00 -17.34
N ASP A 244 30.73 -12.74 -17.58
CA ASP A 244 31.76 -12.06 -16.78
C ASP A 244 31.35 -11.93 -15.31
N ASP A 245 30.09 -11.58 -15.03
CA ASP A 245 29.54 -11.50 -13.67
C ASP A 245 29.50 -12.89 -12.99
N ILE A 246 29.11 -13.94 -13.71
CA ILE A 246 29.13 -15.33 -13.23
C ILE A 246 30.55 -15.72 -12.83
N GLN A 247 31.52 -15.54 -13.73
CA GLN A 247 32.93 -15.88 -13.48
C GLN A 247 33.53 -15.10 -12.31
N THR A 248 33.09 -13.86 -12.12
CA THR A 248 33.58 -13.00 -11.02
C THR A 248 32.95 -13.35 -9.67
N SER A 249 31.72 -13.89 -9.68
CA SER A 249 31.00 -14.24 -8.46
C SER A 249 31.50 -15.53 -7.79
N GLU A 250 32.10 -16.45 -8.55
CA GLU A 250 32.63 -17.75 -8.10
C GLU A 250 31.62 -18.65 -7.35
N ILE A 251 30.32 -18.35 -7.44
CA ILE A 251 29.23 -19.13 -6.82
C ILE A 251 28.51 -19.90 -7.92
N THR A 252 28.44 -21.22 -7.79
CA THR A 252 27.85 -22.11 -8.80
C THR A 252 26.56 -22.79 -8.33
N THR A 253 26.40 -23.05 -7.03
CA THR A 253 25.25 -23.79 -6.49
C THR A 253 24.20 -22.88 -5.86
N THR A 254 22.93 -23.31 -5.88
CA THR A 254 21.83 -22.64 -5.16
C THR A 254 22.12 -22.53 -3.66
N TYR A 255 22.67 -23.60 -3.08
CA TYR A 255 23.02 -23.64 -1.66
C TYR A 255 24.05 -22.56 -1.29
N ASP A 256 25.13 -22.44 -2.07
CA ASP A 256 26.18 -21.46 -1.83
C ASP A 256 25.66 -20.02 -2.02
N ALA A 257 24.73 -19.82 -2.95
CA ALA A 257 24.08 -18.53 -3.16
C ALA A 257 23.19 -18.12 -1.97
N ILE A 258 22.36 -19.03 -1.46
CA ILE A 258 21.55 -18.80 -0.26
C ILE A 258 22.44 -18.57 0.96
N LYS A 259 23.51 -19.36 1.11
CA LYS A 259 24.50 -19.20 2.17
C LYS A 259 25.21 -17.84 2.10
N TYR A 260 25.55 -17.37 0.90
CA TYR A 260 26.13 -16.05 0.69
C TYR A 260 25.21 -14.93 1.20
N ILE A 261 23.92 -15.01 0.89
CA ILE A 261 22.91 -14.05 1.37
C ILE A 261 22.74 -14.18 2.90
N GLY A 262 22.64 -15.41 3.42
CA GLY A 262 22.48 -15.68 4.86
C GLY A 262 23.63 -15.16 5.70
N ASN A 263 24.86 -15.23 5.19
CA ASN A 263 26.05 -14.65 5.84
C ASN A 263 25.97 -13.14 6.05
N ARG A 264 25.23 -12.44 5.19
CA ARG A 264 25.02 -10.99 5.28
C ARG A 264 23.85 -10.63 6.17
N VAL A 265 22.77 -11.40 6.11
CA VAL A 265 21.53 -11.12 6.84
C VAL A 265 21.65 -11.45 8.34
N ALA A 266 22.25 -12.60 8.69
CA ALA A 266 22.31 -13.09 10.07
C ALA A 266 23.75 -13.43 10.50
N LYS A 267 24.62 -12.41 10.44
CA LYS A 267 26.04 -12.55 10.81
C LYS A 267 26.20 -13.03 12.26
N GLY A 268 27.02 -14.07 12.46
CA GLY A 268 27.35 -14.61 13.79
C GLY A 268 26.37 -15.68 14.31
N MET A 269 25.33 -16.02 13.55
CA MET A 269 24.40 -17.11 13.87
C MET A 269 24.85 -18.44 13.25
N THR A 270 24.19 -19.54 13.65
CA THR A 270 24.43 -20.87 13.07
C THR A 270 24.16 -20.87 11.55
N GLU A 271 24.80 -21.78 10.82
CA GLU A 271 24.59 -21.90 9.37
C GLU A 271 23.12 -22.20 9.02
N GLU A 272 22.51 -23.12 9.75
CA GLU A 272 21.10 -23.48 9.58
C GLU A 272 20.15 -22.27 9.76
N TYR A 273 20.37 -21.47 10.80
CA TYR A 273 19.58 -20.25 11.01
C TYR A 273 19.81 -19.22 9.90
N ARG A 274 21.06 -19.06 9.43
CA ARG A 274 21.40 -18.14 8.33
C ARG A 274 20.69 -18.52 7.04
N ILE A 275 20.66 -19.80 6.70
CA ILE A 275 20.01 -20.32 5.50
C ILE A 275 18.50 -20.08 5.59
N LYS A 276 17.86 -20.53 6.67
CA LYS A 276 16.42 -20.35 6.88
C LYS A 276 16.03 -18.86 6.85
N ARG A 277 16.85 -17.99 7.44
CA ARG A 277 16.61 -16.55 7.43
C ARG A 277 16.81 -15.92 6.05
N ALA A 278 17.76 -16.40 5.25
CA ALA A 278 17.95 -15.94 3.88
C ALA A 278 16.75 -16.30 2.99
N GLU A 279 16.27 -17.54 3.10
CA GLU A 279 15.07 -18.01 2.40
C GLU A 279 13.85 -17.16 2.76
N ASP A 280 13.59 -16.98 4.05
CA ASP A 280 12.51 -16.12 4.55
C ASP A 280 12.62 -14.68 4.01
N VAL A 281 13.85 -14.16 3.90
CA VAL A 281 14.06 -12.81 3.37
C VAL A 281 13.80 -12.71 1.87
N ILE A 282 14.22 -13.71 1.09
CA ILE A 282 13.94 -13.79 -0.35
C ILE A 282 12.43 -13.96 -0.58
N ASP A 283 11.77 -14.78 0.22
CA ASP A 283 10.36 -15.10 0.04
C ASP A 283 9.48 -13.91 0.43
N ARG A 284 9.70 -13.30 1.61
CA ARG A 284 8.82 -12.24 2.12
C ARG A 284 9.16 -10.83 1.67
N TYR A 285 10.43 -10.53 1.33
CA TYR A 285 10.86 -9.15 1.08
C TYR A 285 11.33 -8.86 -0.35
N LEU A 286 11.70 -9.86 -1.14
CA LEU A 286 11.98 -9.68 -2.56
C LEU A 286 10.69 -9.77 -3.36
N LEU A 287 10.35 -8.67 -4.06
CA LEU A 287 9.20 -8.56 -4.96
C LEU A 287 7.91 -9.20 -4.38
N PRO A 288 7.47 -8.83 -3.17
CA PRO A 288 6.31 -9.47 -2.52
C PRO A 288 5.04 -9.45 -3.36
N HIS A 289 4.86 -8.48 -4.28
CA HIS A 289 3.73 -8.44 -5.21
C HIS A 289 3.62 -9.66 -6.13
N MET A 290 4.72 -10.36 -6.42
CA MET A 290 4.73 -11.61 -7.20
C MET A 290 4.31 -12.83 -6.36
N GLY A 291 4.41 -12.74 -5.03
CA GLY A 291 4.22 -13.88 -4.14
C GLY A 291 5.13 -13.83 -2.92
N VAL A 292 4.69 -14.45 -1.83
CA VAL A 292 5.48 -14.60 -0.59
C VAL A 292 5.88 -16.05 -0.31
N ASP A 293 5.35 -16.98 -1.11
CA ASP A 293 5.58 -18.41 -0.97
C ASP A 293 6.79 -18.85 -1.80
N SER A 294 7.37 -20.00 -1.46
CA SER A 294 8.60 -20.50 -2.06
C SER A 294 8.43 -21.00 -3.50
N ASP A 295 7.21 -21.42 -3.88
CA ASP A 295 6.85 -21.78 -5.26
C ASP A 295 6.88 -20.58 -6.21
N LYS A 296 6.74 -19.36 -5.68
CA LYS A 296 6.80 -18.10 -6.44
C LYS A 296 8.20 -17.59 -6.72
N ARG A 297 9.25 -18.31 -6.31
CA ARG A 297 10.65 -17.94 -6.60
C ARG A 297 10.95 -17.91 -8.10
N ALA A 298 10.37 -18.83 -8.88
CA ALA A 298 10.55 -18.87 -10.33
C ALA A 298 9.96 -17.61 -11.01
N ASP A 299 8.73 -17.22 -10.64
CA ASP A 299 8.07 -16.01 -11.15
C ASP A 299 8.89 -14.75 -10.84
N LYS A 300 9.48 -14.68 -9.62
CA LYS A 300 10.39 -13.60 -9.22
C LYS A 300 11.67 -13.59 -10.06
N ALA A 301 12.22 -14.75 -10.41
CA ALA A 301 13.41 -14.85 -11.27
C ALA A 301 13.13 -14.30 -12.66
N THR A 302 12.00 -14.70 -13.27
CA THR A 302 11.55 -14.19 -14.57
C THR A 302 11.37 -12.67 -14.55
N TYR A 303 10.71 -12.13 -13.51
CA TYR A 303 10.52 -10.68 -13.36
C TYR A 303 11.86 -9.94 -13.24
N LEU A 304 12.81 -10.46 -12.47
CA LEU A 304 14.15 -9.87 -12.35
C LEU A 304 14.94 -9.96 -13.66
N ALA A 305 14.76 -11.02 -14.43
CA ALA A 305 15.39 -11.19 -15.73
C ALA A 305 14.89 -10.12 -16.73
N GLU A 306 13.57 -9.94 -16.83
CA GLU A 306 12.96 -8.86 -17.63
C GLU A 306 13.41 -7.47 -17.16
N MET A 307 13.42 -7.23 -15.85
CA MET A 307 13.92 -5.98 -15.25
C MET A 307 15.39 -5.72 -15.61
N THR A 308 16.20 -6.77 -15.74
CA THR A 308 17.62 -6.69 -16.10
C THR A 308 17.79 -6.41 -17.57
N GLU A 309 17.05 -7.08 -18.44
CA GLU A 309 17.06 -6.82 -19.89
C GLU A 309 16.68 -5.37 -20.19
N MET A 310 15.59 -4.89 -19.60
CA MET A 310 15.14 -3.50 -19.72
C MET A 310 16.21 -2.49 -19.29
N LEU A 311 16.96 -2.80 -18.21
CA LEU A 311 18.06 -1.96 -17.74
C LEU A 311 19.24 -1.95 -18.73
N LEU A 312 19.59 -3.12 -19.28
CA LEU A 312 20.70 -3.25 -20.23
C LEU A 312 20.37 -2.58 -21.57
N GLN A 313 19.13 -2.65 -22.04
CA GLN A 313 18.66 -1.88 -23.21
C GLN A 313 18.90 -0.38 -23.05
N VAL A 314 18.75 0.17 -21.82
CA VAL A 314 19.09 1.57 -21.55
C VAL A 314 20.61 1.80 -21.62
N ILE A 315 21.42 0.86 -21.12
CA ILE A 315 22.88 0.95 -21.16
C ILE A 315 23.46 0.85 -22.58
N PHE A 316 22.80 0.09 -23.46
CA PHE A 316 23.15 -0.05 -24.87
C PHE A 316 22.43 0.98 -25.78
N ASP A 317 21.67 1.90 -25.18
CA ASP A 317 20.93 2.97 -25.88
C ASP A 317 19.88 2.48 -26.88
N GLU A 318 19.34 1.29 -26.66
CA GLU A 318 18.21 0.72 -27.39
C GLU A 318 16.86 1.17 -26.82
N ARG A 319 16.86 1.61 -25.55
CA ARG A 319 15.69 2.11 -24.84
C ARG A 319 16.01 3.41 -24.11
N GLU A 320 15.09 4.36 -24.17
CA GLU A 320 15.16 5.58 -23.36
C GLU A 320 14.77 5.31 -21.89
N PRO A 321 15.40 5.96 -20.91
CA PRO A 321 14.99 5.86 -19.51
C PRO A 321 13.54 6.33 -19.33
N HIS A 322 12.89 5.84 -18.28
CA HIS A 322 11.49 6.22 -18.02
C HIS A 322 11.42 7.63 -17.44
N ASP A 323 10.58 8.46 -18.04
CA ASP A 323 10.15 9.73 -17.46
C ASP A 323 9.23 9.45 -16.25
N LYS A 324 9.71 9.78 -15.05
CA LYS A 324 8.98 9.60 -13.78
C LYS A 324 7.77 10.52 -13.64
N ASP A 325 7.79 11.66 -14.33
CA ASP A 325 6.75 12.67 -14.24
C ASP A 325 5.60 12.43 -15.23
N HIS A 326 5.84 11.58 -16.24
CA HIS A 326 4.81 11.05 -17.12
C HIS A 326 3.70 10.33 -16.31
N TYR A 327 2.43 10.75 -16.48
CA TYR A 327 1.31 10.25 -15.68
C TYR A 327 1.01 8.74 -15.83
N ALA A 328 1.46 8.11 -16.90
CA ALA A 328 1.42 6.63 -17.02
C ALA A 328 2.25 5.92 -15.93
N ASN A 329 3.27 6.60 -15.38
CA ASN A 329 4.15 6.13 -14.32
C ASN A 329 3.75 6.68 -12.93
N LYS A 330 2.64 7.41 -12.84
CA LYS A 330 2.08 7.90 -11.57
C LYS A 330 0.76 7.21 -11.24
N ARG A 331 0.44 7.15 -9.96
CA ARG A 331 -0.85 6.71 -9.43
C ARG A 331 -1.32 7.68 -8.37
N LEU A 332 -2.62 7.93 -8.34
CA LEU A 332 -3.27 8.76 -7.34
C LEU A 332 -3.81 7.83 -6.24
N ARG A 333 -3.35 8.03 -5.01
CA ARG A 333 -3.86 7.33 -3.82
C ARG A 333 -4.94 8.21 -3.20
N VAL A 334 -6.17 7.74 -3.27
CA VAL A 334 -7.36 8.45 -2.76
C VAL A 334 -7.69 8.01 -1.34
N SER A 335 -8.81 8.48 -0.78
CA SER A 335 -9.17 8.28 0.63
C SER A 335 -9.25 6.81 1.03
N GLY A 336 -9.90 5.95 0.25
CA GLY A 336 -10.02 4.52 0.58
C GLY A 336 -8.66 3.82 0.58
N ASP A 337 -7.81 4.09 -0.41
CA ASP A 337 -6.45 3.54 -0.48
C ASP A 337 -5.60 3.89 0.74
N LEU A 338 -5.69 5.14 1.20
CA LEU A 338 -4.95 5.61 2.37
C LEU A 338 -5.53 5.02 3.66
N MET A 339 -6.86 4.96 3.76
CA MET A 339 -7.56 4.34 4.90
C MET A 339 -7.25 2.85 5.01
N GLU A 340 -7.07 2.16 3.88
CA GLU A 340 -6.64 0.76 3.83
C GLU A 340 -5.27 0.57 4.49
N ASP A 341 -4.27 1.37 4.10
CA ASP A 341 -2.94 1.33 4.71
C ASP A 341 -3.01 1.62 6.23
N LEU A 342 -3.81 2.61 6.62
CA LEU A 342 -3.99 3.02 8.01
C LEU A 342 -4.67 1.93 8.85
N PHE A 343 -5.77 1.36 8.35
CA PHE A 343 -6.52 0.30 9.03
C PHE A 343 -5.65 -0.93 9.21
N ARG A 344 -4.86 -1.32 8.20
CA ARG A 344 -3.97 -2.47 8.29
C ARG A 344 -2.98 -2.33 9.45
N VAL A 345 -2.30 -1.19 9.57
CA VAL A 345 -1.35 -0.95 10.67
C VAL A 345 -2.06 -0.88 12.02
N ALA A 346 -3.24 -0.27 12.08
CA ALA A 346 -4.05 -0.22 13.29
C ALA A 346 -4.53 -1.61 13.73
N PHE A 347 -4.95 -2.45 12.78
CA PHE A 347 -5.38 -3.82 13.02
C PHE A 347 -4.22 -4.72 13.43
N THR A 348 -3.06 -4.64 12.76
CA THR A 348 -1.84 -5.35 13.21
C THR A 348 -1.41 -4.93 14.62
N SER A 349 -1.63 -3.67 14.99
CA SER A 349 -1.36 -3.20 16.35
C SER A 349 -2.34 -3.78 17.36
N LEU A 350 -3.62 -3.89 17.00
CA LEU A 350 -4.65 -4.53 17.80
C LEU A 350 -4.37 -6.03 17.98
N THR A 351 -4.08 -6.76 16.90
CA THR A 351 -3.79 -8.20 16.97
C THR A 351 -2.57 -8.48 17.85
N ARG A 352 -1.51 -7.68 17.73
CA ARG A 352 -0.33 -7.77 18.60
C ARG A 352 -0.64 -7.49 20.08
N ASP A 353 -1.47 -6.49 20.38
CA ASP A 353 -1.89 -6.22 21.76
C ASP A 353 -2.76 -7.37 22.30
N MET A 354 -3.67 -7.93 21.49
CA MET A 354 -4.46 -9.10 21.85
C MET A 354 -3.58 -10.31 22.17
N THR A 355 -2.58 -10.61 21.33
CA THR A 355 -1.59 -11.68 21.59
C THR A 355 -0.98 -11.50 22.97
N TYR A 356 -0.47 -10.30 23.26
CA TYR A 356 0.14 -9.98 24.54
C TYR A 356 -0.82 -10.12 25.73
N GLN A 357 -2.07 -9.64 25.61
CA GLN A 357 -3.08 -9.77 26.69
C GLN A 357 -3.44 -11.23 26.97
N LEU A 358 -3.52 -12.06 25.93
CA LEU A 358 -3.87 -13.46 26.06
C LEU A 358 -2.73 -14.27 26.67
N GLU A 359 -1.49 -14.10 26.18
CA GLU A 359 -0.29 -14.73 26.78
C GLU A 359 -0.15 -14.39 28.26
N ARG A 360 -0.39 -13.11 28.63
CA ARG A 360 -0.35 -12.65 30.02
C ARG A 360 -1.47 -13.27 30.87
N SER A 361 -2.64 -13.47 30.30
CA SER A 361 -3.79 -14.07 31.01
C SER A 361 -3.56 -15.56 31.26
N LEU A 362 -3.02 -16.27 30.26
CA LEU A 362 -2.61 -17.67 30.34
C LEU A 362 -1.52 -17.87 31.42
N THR A 363 -0.49 -17.03 31.42
CA THR A 363 0.58 -17.06 32.44
C THR A 363 0.04 -16.89 33.88
N ARG A 364 -1.10 -16.22 34.04
CA ARG A 364 -1.78 -15.99 35.33
C ARG A 364 -2.77 -17.09 35.71
N GLY A 365 -2.91 -18.15 34.90
CA GLY A 365 -3.85 -19.24 35.12
C GLY A 365 -5.31 -18.83 34.99
N LYS A 366 -5.62 -17.73 34.28
CA LYS A 366 -6.99 -17.34 33.98
C LYS A 366 -7.41 -17.91 32.63
N GLU A 367 -8.67 -18.30 32.50
CA GLU A 367 -9.22 -18.70 31.20
C GLU A 367 -9.17 -17.50 30.23
N PRO A 368 -8.55 -17.69 29.04
CA PRO A 368 -8.47 -16.65 28.04
C PRO A 368 -9.86 -16.34 27.46
N SER A 369 -10.28 -15.08 27.51
CA SER A 369 -11.52 -14.61 26.88
C SER A 369 -11.18 -13.58 25.81
N VAL A 370 -11.62 -13.83 24.57
CA VAL A 370 -11.36 -12.93 23.43
C VAL A 370 -11.91 -11.54 23.70
N LYS A 371 -13.14 -11.45 24.20
CA LYS A 371 -13.81 -10.19 24.51
C LYS A 371 -13.04 -9.34 25.55
N GLN A 372 -12.35 -9.98 26.49
CA GLN A 372 -11.55 -9.27 27.50
C GLN A 372 -10.16 -8.88 26.98
N ALA A 373 -9.63 -9.62 26.00
CA ALA A 373 -8.34 -9.34 25.38
C ALA A 373 -8.40 -8.17 24.38
N VAL A 374 -9.54 -7.97 23.72
CA VAL A 374 -9.71 -6.88 22.75
C VAL A 374 -9.83 -5.53 23.46
N ARG A 375 -8.81 -4.69 23.30
CA ARG A 375 -8.85 -3.28 23.71
C ARG A 375 -9.22 -2.41 22.51
N SER A 376 -10.51 -2.10 22.40
CA SER A 376 -11.08 -1.31 21.28
C SER A 376 -10.39 0.03 21.04
N ASP A 377 -9.87 0.66 22.10
CA ASP A 377 -9.21 1.97 22.01
C ASP A 377 -7.93 1.93 21.17
N VAL A 378 -7.24 0.79 21.12
CA VAL A 378 -5.98 0.64 20.36
C VAL A 378 -6.23 0.89 18.87
N LEU A 379 -7.32 0.34 18.34
CA LEU A 379 -7.68 0.53 16.94
C LEU A 379 -8.25 1.93 16.72
N THR A 380 -9.21 2.35 17.54
CA THR A 380 -9.90 3.65 17.41
C THR A 380 -8.92 4.82 17.46
N GLU A 381 -8.03 4.86 18.46
CA GLU A 381 -7.13 6.00 18.64
C GLU A 381 -6.05 6.04 17.55
N ASN A 382 -5.56 4.90 17.07
CA ASN A 382 -4.61 4.87 15.93
C ASN A 382 -5.21 5.53 14.68
N ILE A 383 -6.45 5.18 14.33
CA ILE A 383 -7.13 5.73 13.16
C ILE A 383 -7.49 7.21 13.38
N LYS A 384 -8.11 7.52 14.52
CA LYS A 384 -8.56 8.86 14.88
C LYS A 384 -7.41 9.86 14.97
N HIS A 385 -6.29 9.47 15.60
CA HIS A 385 -5.11 10.31 15.74
C HIS A 385 -4.48 10.62 14.37
N ALA A 386 -4.38 9.65 13.47
CA ALA A 386 -3.83 9.85 12.12
C ALA A 386 -4.67 10.86 11.31
N ILE A 387 -6.00 10.75 11.38
CA ILE A 387 -6.91 11.69 10.70
C ILE A 387 -6.86 13.08 11.36
N ALA A 388 -6.81 13.16 12.69
CA ALA A 388 -6.79 14.43 13.41
C ALA A 388 -5.49 15.21 13.21
N THR A 389 -4.34 14.53 13.20
CA THR A 389 -3.02 15.17 13.10
C THR A 389 -2.54 15.32 11.65
N GLY A 390 -3.05 14.50 10.73
CA GLY A 390 -2.54 14.43 9.36
C GLY A 390 -1.23 13.68 9.21
N ASN A 391 -0.74 13.02 10.28
CA ASN A 391 0.42 12.13 10.25
C ASN A 391 -0.03 10.68 10.05
N TRP A 392 0.37 10.09 8.93
CA TRP A 392 -0.11 8.79 8.46
C TRP A 392 1.02 7.77 8.40
N VAL A 393 0.63 6.51 8.23
CA VAL A 393 1.55 5.38 8.14
C VAL A 393 2.55 5.55 6.99
N GLY A 394 3.75 5.01 7.19
CA GLY A 394 4.85 5.14 6.23
C GLY A 394 5.53 6.52 6.22
N GLY A 395 5.37 7.32 7.28
CA GLY A 395 6.03 8.63 7.41
C GLY A 395 5.40 9.74 6.56
N ARG A 396 4.18 9.53 6.05
CA ARG A 396 3.45 10.54 5.28
C ARG A 396 2.89 11.59 6.23
N ALA A 397 3.04 12.87 5.87
CA ALA A 397 2.54 13.99 6.65
C ALA A 397 1.65 14.91 5.79
N GLY A 398 0.66 15.54 6.41
CA GLY A 398 -0.25 16.46 5.74
C GLY A 398 -1.30 15.79 4.84
N VAL A 399 -1.54 14.48 5.05
CA VAL A 399 -2.53 13.70 4.27
C VAL A 399 -3.96 14.10 4.65
N SER A 400 -4.22 14.36 5.93
CA SER A 400 -5.49 14.92 6.41
C SER A 400 -5.30 16.38 6.81
N GLN A 401 -6.18 17.25 6.31
CA GLN A 401 -6.12 18.71 6.50
C GLN A 401 -7.47 19.21 7.03
N LEU A 402 -7.46 20.34 7.75
CA LEU A 402 -8.71 21.02 8.13
C LEU A 402 -9.42 21.47 6.85
N LEU A 403 -10.69 21.08 6.68
CA LEU A 403 -11.43 21.42 5.47
C LEU A 403 -11.54 22.94 5.32
N ASP A 404 -11.36 23.43 4.09
CA ASP A 404 -11.47 24.87 3.82
C ASP A 404 -12.95 25.24 3.66
N ARG A 405 -13.45 26.05 4.59
CA ARG A 405 -14.82 26.57 4.64
C ARG A 405 -14.91 28.06 4.31
N THR A 406 -13.89 28.65 3.71
CA THR A 406 -13.89 30.07 3.32
C THR A 406 -14.99 30.39 2.30
N SER A 407 -15.25 29.48 1.36
CA SER A 407 -16.35 29.56 0.41
C SER A 407 -16.73 28.17 -0.10
N TYR A 408 -17.90 28.05 -0.74
CA TYR A 408 -18.32 26.81 -1.40
C TYR A 408 -17.29 26.29 -2.41
N MET A 409 -16.72 27.20 -3.21
CA MET A 409 -15.67 26.88 -4.17
C MET A 409 -14.37 26.44 -3.48
N GLY A 410 -14.02 27.05 -2.35
CA GLY A 410 -12.85 26.65 -1.54
C GLY A 410 -12.97 25.22 -1.03
N THR A 411 -14.16 24.82 -0.56
CA THR A 411 -14.45 23.44 -0.16
C THR A 411 -14.28 22.46 -1.32
N LEU A 412 -14.88 22.76 -2.49
CA LEU A 412 -14.77 21.89 -3.66
C LEU A 412 -13.32 21.78 -4.19
N SER A 413 -12.60 22.89 -4.24
CA SER A 413 -11.17 22.94 -4.60
C SER A 413 -10.36 22.06 -3.64
N HIS A 414 -10.56 22.20 -2.33
CA HIS A 414 -9.84 21.40 -1.34
C HIS A 414 -10.10 19.90 -1.52
N LEU A 415 -11.35 19.47 -1.75
CA LEU A 415 -11.70 18.06 -1.94
C LEU A 415 -11.17 17.47 -3.28
N LYS A 416 -10.82 18.32 -4.24
CA LYS A 416 -10.21 17.93 -5.52
C LYS A 416 -8.68 18.05 -5.54
N ARG A 417 -8.07 18.41 -4.41
CA ARG A 417 -6.64 18.64 -4.29
C ARG A 417 -5.84 17.35 -4.42
N VAL A 418 -4.78 17.43 -5.20
CA VAL A 418 -3.75 16.40 -5.40
C VAL A 418 -2.43 16.93 -4.88
N VAL A 419 -1.76 16.16 -4.02
CA VAL A 419 -0.52 16.56 -3.35
C VAL A 419 0.59 15.56 -3.66
N SER A 420 1.74 16.08 -4.10
CA SER A 420 2.97 15.32 -4.22
C SER A 420 3.67 15.21 -2.85
N PRO A 421 4.16 14.02 -2.45
CA PRO A 421 4.86 13.83 -1.17
C PRO A 421 6.31 14.34 -1.17
N LEU A 422 6.75 15.00 -2.25
CA LEU A 422 8.12 15.50 -2.38
C LEU A 422 8.42 16.64 -1.39
N SER A 423 9.72 16.81 -1.10
CA SER A 423 10.16 17.84 -0.18
C SER A 423 9.92 19.24 -0.75
N ARG A 424 9.31 20.11 0.04
CA ARG A 424 9.08 21.52 -0.34
C ARG A 424 10.37 22.34 -0.35
N SER A 425 11.40 21.90 0.38
CA SER A 425 12.67 22.61 0.50
C SER A 425 13.64 22.35 -0.65
N GLN A 426 13.45 21.26 -1.40
CA GLN A 426 14.32 20.90 -2.51
C GLN A 426 13.77 21.44 -3.84
N PRO A 427 14.66 21.91 -4.74
CA PRO A 427 14.27 22.39 -6.06
C PRO A 427 14.02 21.19 -7.00
N HIS A 428 12.81 20.66 -6.96
CA HIS A 428 12.34 19.61 -7.87
C HIS A 428 11.83 20.21 -9.19
N PHE A 429 12.74 20.70 -10.06
CA PHE A 429 12.35 21.42 -11.28
C PHE A 429 11.41 20.59 -12.19
N GLU A 430 11.83 19.40 -12.61
CA GLU A 430 11.04 18.52 -13.50
C GLU A 430 9.67 18.15 -12.91
N ALA A 431 9.62 17.86 -11.60
CA ALA A 431 8.37 17.47 -10.95
C ALA A 431 7.39 18.63 -10.73
N ARG A 432 7.89 19.87 -10.69
CA ARG A 432 7.09 21.10 -10.54
C ARG A 432 6.56 21.62 -11.87
N ASP A 433 7.24 21.31 -12.97
CA ASP A 433 6.85 21.75 -14.31
C ASP A 433 5.51 21.14 -14.74
N LEU A 434 4.79 21.89 -15.59
CA LEU A 434 3.55 21.44 -16.18
C LEU A 434 3.84 20.37 -17.23
N HIS A 435 3.72 19.11 -16.84
CA HIS A 435 3.97 17.99 -17.75
C HIS A 435 2.84 17.83 -18.79
N PRO A 436 3.12 17.66 -20.09
CA PRO A 436 2.07 17.56 -21.13
C PRO A 436 1.02 16.47 -20.88
N THR A 437 1.39 15.37 -20.22
CA THR A 437 0.47 14.27 -19.90
C THR A 437 -0.58 14.63 -18.86
N GLN A 438 -0.42 15.75 -18.16
CA GLN A 438 -1.39 16.29 -17.20
C GLN A 438 -2.62 16.86 -17.89
N PHE A 439 -2.56 17.10 -19.20
CA PHE A 439 -3.69 17.60 -19.99
C PHE A 439 -4.95 16.75 -19.77
N GLY A 440 -6.04 17.43 -19.42
CA GLY A 440 -7.34 16.82 -19.11
C GLY A 440 -7.43 16.07 -17.77
N LYS A 441 -6.32 15.95 -17.01
CA LYS A 441 -6.26 15.25 -15.72
C LYS A 441 -6.10 16.22 -14.55
N ILE A 442 -5.24 17.21 -14.71
CA ILE A 442 -4.90 18.22 -13.71
C ILE A 442 -5.17 19.61 -14.28
N CYS A 443 -5.65 20.53 -13.44
CA CYS A 443 -5.82 21.92 -13.80
C CYS A 443 -4.44 22.60 -13.96
N PRO A 444 -4.13 23.21 -15.12
CA PRO A 444 -2.83 23.85 -15.34
C PRO A 444 -2.62 25.13 -14.51
N ASN A 445 -3.72 25.76 -14.06
CA ASN A 445 -3.67 27.06 -13.40
C ASN A 445 -3.77 26.95 -11.87
N GLU A 446 -4.42 25.90 -11.35
CA GLU A 446 -4.81 25.81 -9.95
C GLU A 446 -3.70 25.16 -9.11
N THR A 447 -2.63 25.91 -8.91
CA THR A 447 -1.52 25.59 -8.01
C THR A 447 -1.25 26.80 -7.09
N PRO A 448 -1.02 26.59 -5.78
CA PRO A 448 -0.73 27.70 -4.87
C PRO A 448 0.67 28.26 -5.13
N GLU A 449 0.83 29.57 -4.94
CA GLU A 449 2.13 30.24 -5.00
C GLU A 449 3.08 29.79 -3.87
N GLY A 450 4.37 30.11 -4.02
CA GLY A 450 5.39 29.84 -3.01
C GLY A 450 5.92 28.39 -3.05
N PRO A 451 6.36 27.83 -1.91
CA PRO A 451 7.05 26.53 -1.88
C PRO A 451 6.23 25.36 -2.40
N ASN A 452 4.89 25.47 -2.41
CA ASN A 452 3.97 24.44 -2.88
C ASN A 452 3.70 24.48 -4.39
N CYS A 453 4.18 25.51 -5.10
CA CYS A 453 3.98 25.68 -6.54
C CYS A 453 4.47 24.44 -7.29
N GLY A 454 3.57 23.83 -8.07
CA GLY A 454 3.81 22.60 -8.84
C GLY A 454 3.75 21.30 -8.04
N LEU A 455 3.79 21.34 -6.70
CA LEU A 455 3.68 20.15 -5.83
C LEU A 455 2.25 19.91 -5.34
N VAL A 456 1.47 20.98 -5.18
CA VAL A 456 0.05 20.94 -4.89
C VAL A 456 -0.71 21.36 -6.14
N LYS A 457 -1.61 20.52 -6.60
CA LYS A 457 -2.37 20.65 -7.84
C LYS A 457 -3.83 20.31 -7.58
N ASN A 458 -4.70 20.49 -8.56
CA ASN A 458 -6.10 20.10 -8.48
C ASN A 458 -6.53 19.28 -9.69
N LEU A 459 -7.43 18.32 -9.49
CA LEU A 459 -8.01 17.54 -10.58
C LEU A 459 -8.75 18.45 -11.57
N ALA A 460 -8.61 18.16 -12.85
CA ALA A 460 -9.44 18.78 -13.88
C ALA A 460 -10.92 18.43 -13.66
N ILE A 461 -11.82 19.26 -14.20
CA ILE A 461 -13.26 19.18 -13.90
C ILE A 461 -13.85 17.80 -14.29
N MET A 462 -13.47 17.27 -15.46
CA MET A 462 -13.92 15.97 -16.00
C MET A 462 -12.95 14.81 -15.72
N ALA A 463 -11.94 15.00 -14.86
CA ALA A 463 -11.01 13.94 -14.54
C ALA A 463 -11.71 12.85 -13.70
N ARG A 464 -11.55 11.59 -14.10
CA ARG A 464 -12.02 10.42 -13.36
C ARG A 464 -10.82 9.58 -12.93
N ILE A 465 -10.86 9.11 -11.69
CA ILE A 465 -9.94 8.11 -11.16
C ILE A 465 -10.58 6.74 -11.37
N SER A 466 -9.81 5.77 -11.85
CA SER A 466 -10.28 4.41 -12.11
C SER A 466 -10.63 3.70 -10.81
N ASP A 467 -11.69 2.90 -10.87
CA ASP A 467 -12.08 1.99 -9.79
C ASP A 467 -11.25 0.69 -9.87
N GLY A 468 -11.20 -0.08 -8.78
CA GLY A 468 -10.56 -1.40 -8.76
C GLY A 468 -11.33 -2.42 -9.60
N SER A 469 -10.62 -3.43 -10.11
CA SER A 469 -11.20 -4.56 -10.83
C SER A 469 -10.52 -5.85 -10.41
N ASP A 470 -11.25 -6.96 -10.40
CA ASP A 470 -10.71 -8.30 -10.09
C ASP A 470 -9.65 -8.73 -11.14
N PRO A 471 -8.38 -8.89 -10.75
CA PRO A 471 -7.34 -9.38 -11.67
C PRO A 471 -7.63 -10.78 -12.21
N ASP A 472 -8.27 -11.66 -11.44
CA ASP A 472 -8.53 -13.04 -11.83
C ASP A 472 -9.59 -13.13 -12.94
N GLU A 473 -10.57 -12.22 -12.93
CA GLU A 473 -11.53 -12.07 -14.03
C GLU A 473 -10.84 -11.60 -15.32
N LEU A 474 -9.93 -10.64 -15.22
CA LEU A 474 -9.16 -10.14 -16.37
C LEU A 474 -8.27 -11.24 -16.95
N GLU A 475 -7.54 -11.97 -16.11
CA GLU A 475 -6.68 -13.07 -16.55
C GLU A 475 -7.48 -14.17 -17.25
N ARG A 476 -8.63 -14.57 -16.67
CA ARG A 476 -9.54 -15.54 -17.31
C ARG A 476 -10.03 -15.04 -18.67
N SER A 477 -10.30 -13.75 -18.80
CA SER A 477 -10.74 -13.15 -20.05
C SER A 477 -9.64 -13.15 -21.12
N ILE A 478 -8.41 -12.80 -20.75
CA ILE A 478 -7.25 -12.85 -21.65
C ILE A 478 -6.96 -14.29 -22.09
N LYS A 479 -7.00 -15.25 -21.16
CA LYS A 479 -6.84 -16.69 -21.47
C LYS A 479 -7.89 -17.17 -22.48
N LYS A 480 -9.15 -16.74 -22.34
CA LYS A 480 -10.22 -17.05 -23.31
C LYS A 480 -9.95 -16.49 -24.71
N MET A 481 -9.27 -15.36 -24.82
CA MET A 481 -8.89 -14.76 -26.10
C MET A 481 -7.76 -15.54 -26.81
N LYS A 482 -7.15 -16.55 -26.16
CA LYS A 482 -6.03 -17.34 -26.68
C LYS A 482 -4.82 -16.49 -27.09
N LEU A 483 -4.67 -15.30 -26.50
CA LEU A 483 -3.51 -14.42 -26.72
C LEU A 483 -2.26 -14.91 -25.95
N ILE A 484 -2.46 -15.76 -24.95
CA ILE A 484 -1.40 -16.42 -24.19
C ILE A 484 -1.38 -17.87 -24.63
N ASN A 485 -0.38 -18.27 -25.40
CA ASN A 485 -0.01 -19.68 -25.45
C ASN A 485 0.58 -20.03 -24.09
N PRO A 486 0.13 -21.10 -23.42
CA PRO A 486 0.83 -21.58 -22.24
C PRO A 486 2.28 -21.89 -22.66
N ILE A 487 3.23 -21.26 -21.97
CA ILE A 487 4.67 -21.53 -22.09
C ILE A 487 4.93 -22.93 -21.54
#